data_AF-A0A1B6JPT4-F1
#
_entry.id   AF-A0A1B6JPT4-F1
#
_cell.length_a   1.000
_cell.length_b   1.000
_cell.length_c   1.000
_cell.angle_alpha   90.00
_cell.angle_beta   90.00
_cell.angle_gamma   90.00
#
_symmetry.space_group_name_H-M   'P 1'
#
loop_
_entity.id
_entity.type
_entity.pdbx_description
1 polymer ?
#
loop_
_entity_poly.entity_id
_entity_poly.type
_entity_poly.pdbx_seq_one_letter_code
_entity_poly.pdbx_strand_id
1 'polypeptide(L)'
;GPLRFRRPVPVDPWHGVYDATTLSNSCYQERYEYFPGFEGEEMWNPNTNISEDCLYLNIWVPQRLRIRHRSEGPAFKQKVPVLIWIYGGGYMSGTATLDIYDADLVAATSDVIVASMQYRVGAFGFLYLTPDLPPGSEDAPGNLGLWDQALAIQWIKANIAAFGGDPELCTLFGESAGGGSVSLHLVSP
;
A
#
# COMPACT_ATOMS: atom_id res chain seq x y z
N GLY A 1 2.29 -18.46 -6.97
CA GLY A 1 3.33 -18.90 -7.94
C GLY A 1 4.67 -19.12 -7.25
N PRO A 2 5.81 -19.15 -7.96
CA PRO A 2 7.14 -19.39 -7.37
C PRO A 2 7.62 -18.26 -6.44
N LEU A 3 7.02 -17.07 -6.52
CA LEU A 3 7.29 -15.93 -5.63
C LEU A 3 6.46 -15.97 -4.33
N ARG A 4 5.54 -16.95 -4.16
CA ARG A 4 4.80 -17.11 -2.91
C ARG A 4 5.81 -17.36 -1.77
N PHE A 5 5.61 -16.70 -0.64
CA PHE A 5 6.49 -16.75 0.55
C PHE A 5 7.92 -16.23 0.35
N ARG A 6 8.18 -15.54 -0.77
CA ARG A 6 9.46 -14.84 -0.99
C ARG A 6 9.30 -13.33 -0.84
N ARG A 7 10.42 -12.64 -0.65
CA ARG A 7 10.47 -11.17 -0.66
C ARG A 7 9.88 -10.64 -1.98
N PRO A 8 9.17 -9.50 -1.95
CA PRO A 8 8.66 -8.91 -3.17
C PRO A 8 9.81 -8.47 -4.06
N VAL A 9 9.57 -8.50 -5.36
CA VAL A 9 10.47 -7.96 -6.37
C VAL A 9 9.82 -6.74 -7.01
N PRO A 10 10.60 -5.72 -7.42
CA PRO A 10 10.06 -4.61 -8.20
C PRO A 10 9.31 -5.12 -9.42
N VAL A 11 8.19 -4.47 -9.75
CA VAL A 11 7.44 -4.75 -10.98
C VAL A 11 8.30 -4.44 -12.20
N ASP A 12 8.21 -5.30 -13.22
CA ASP A 12 8.86 -5.03 -14.50
C ASP A 12 8.27 -3.76 -15.14
N PRO A 13 9.09 -2.90 -15.74
CA PRO A 13 8.59 -1.76 -16.48
C PRO A 13 7.67 -2.21 -17.63
N TRP A 14 6.56 -1.51 -17.81
CA TRP A 14 5.66 -1.73 -18.93
C TRP A 14 5.73 -0.57 -19.94
N HIS A 15 5.31 -0.85 -21.17
CA HIS A 15 5.08 0.17 -22.19
C HIS A 15 3.60 0.51 -22.28
N GLY A 16 3.29 1.77 -22.60
CA GLY A 16 1.92 2.26 -22.68
C GLY A 16 1.39 2.83 -21.36
N VAL A 17 0.11 3.18 -21.34
CA VAL A 17 -0.56 3.76 -20.17
C VAL A 17 -1.25 2.63 -19.41
N TYR A 18 -0.91 2.50 -18.13
CA TYR A 18 -1.61 1.58 -17.22
C TYR A 18 -2.93 2.21 -16.78
N ASP A 19 -4.02 1.44 -16.85
CA ASP A 19 -5.31 1.88 -16.35
C ASP A 19 -5.36 1.76 -14.83
N ALA A 20 -5.20 2.90 -14.16
CA ALA A 20 -5.26 3.02 -12.69
C ALA A 20 -6.60 3.58 -12.21
N THR A 21 -7.71 3.29 -12.92
CA THR A 21 -9.06 3.79 -12.56
C THR A 21 -9.90 2.78 -11.75
N THR A 22 -9.44 1.54 -11.63
CA THR A 22 -10.12 0.48 -10.88
C THR A 22 -9.40 0.18 -9.58
N LEU A 23 -10.16 -0.06 -8.50
CA LEU A 23 -9.59 -0.54 -7.25
C LEU A 23 -8.90 -1.89 -7.46
N SER A 24 -7.74 -2.07 -6.82
CA SER A 24 -6.96 -3.30 -6.90
C SER A 24 -7.62 -4.45 -6.13
N ASN A 25 -7.17 -5.68 -6.41
CA ASN A 25 -7.54 -6.83 -5.60
C ASN A 25 -7.09 -6.64 -4.16
N SER A 26 -7.89 -7.14 -3.23
CA SER A 26 -7.51 -7.30 -1.83
C SER A 26 -6.58 -8.51 -1.69
N CYS A 27 -5.57 -8.43 -0.82
CA CYS A 27 -4.70 -9.57 -0.56
C CYS A 27 -5.47 -10.74 0.06
N TYR A 28 -5.00 -11.96 -0.21
CA TYR A 28 -5.62 -13.19 0.29
C TYR A 28 -5.84 -13.15 1.80
N GLN A 29 -7.12 -13.23 2.20
CA GLN A 29 -7.58 -13.23 3.58
C GLN A 29 -8.99 -13.85 3.65
N GLU A 30 -9.40 -14.28 4.83
CA GLU A 30 -10.78 -14.72 5.08
C GLU A 30 -11.66 -13.53 5.45
N ARG A 31 -12.97 -13.66 5.23
CA ARG A 31 -13.97 -12.69 5.69
C ARG A 31 -14.41 -13.03 7.11
N TYR A 32 -14.75 -12.00 7.88
CA TYR A 32 -15.47 -12.15 9.13
C TYR A 32 -16.97 -12.23 8.84
N GLU A 33 -17.61 -13.33 9.26
CA GLU A 33 -19.04 -13.59 9.06
C GLU A 33 -19.71 -13.97 10.39
N TYR A 34 -19.29 -13.36 11.50
CA TYR A 34 -19.89 -13.62 12.81
C TYR A 34 -21.33 -13.09 12.90
N PHE A 35 -21.63 -12.00 12.18
CA PHE A 35 -22.91 -11.33 12.12
C PHE A 35 -23.34 -11.09 10.66
N PRO A 36 -23.80 -12.13 9.95
CA PRO A 36 -24.14 -12.03 8.53
C PRO A 36 -25.13 -10.88 8.24
N GLY A 37 -24.74 -9.96 7.36
CA GLY A 37 -25.53 -8.79 6.98
C GLY A 37 -25.42 -7.58 7.90
N PHE A 38 -24.61 -7.63 8.97
CA PHE A 38 -24.34 -6.46 9.80
C PHE A 38 -23.25 -5.59 9.17
N GLU A 39 -23.63 -4.37 8.76
CA GLU A 39 -22.73 -3.42 8.09
C GLU A 39 -21.49 -3.07 8.92
N GLY A 40 -21.58 -3.06 10.25
CA GLY A 40 -20.44 -2.72 11.11
C GLY A 40 -19.34 -3.80 11.14
N GLU A 41 -19.65 -5.04 10.75
CA GLU A 41 -18.65 -6.09 10.49
C GLU A 41 -18.21 -6.03 9.03
N GLU A 42 -19.17 -5.98 8.11
CA GLU A 42 -18.91 -6.04 6.66
C GLU A 42 -18.08 -4.88 6.13
N MET A 43 -18.14 -3.70 6.75
CA MET A 43 -17.33 -2.55 6.34
C MET A 43 -15.82 -2.76 6.48
N TRP A 44 -15.40 -3.79 7.22
CA TRP A 44 -13.99 -4.18 7.37
C TRP A 44 -13.59 -5.38 6.51
N ASN A 45 -14.55 -6.05 5.86
CA ASN A 45 -14.29 -7.14 4.94
C ASN A 45 -13.80 -6.59 3.59
N PRO A 46 -13.01 -7.37 2.82
CA PRO A 46 -12.61 -7.01 1.47
C PRO A 46 -13.77 -6.57 0.58
N ASN A 47 -13.71 -5.35 0.05
CA ASN A 47 -14.69 -4.79 -0.89
C ASN A 47 -14.30 -4.99 -2.38
N THR A 48 -13.18 -5.67 -2.64
CA THR A 48 -12.71 -6.06 -3.97
C THR A 48 -12.40 -7.56 -4.01
N ASN A 49 -12.17 -8.12 -5.20
CA ASN A 49 -11.79 -9.52 -5.34
C ASN A 49 -10.54 -9.86 -4.52
N ILE A 50 -10.54 -11.04 -3.92
CA ILE A 50 -9.43 -11.56 -3.12
C ILE A 50 -8.47 -12.31 -4.05
N SER A 51 -7.18 -11.95 -4.01
CA SER A 51 -6.15 -12.57 -4.87
C SER A 51 -4.76 -12.51 -4.23
N GLU A 52 -3.85 -13.43 -4.64
CA GLU A 52 -2.42 -13.28 -4.36
C GLU A 52 -1.77 -12.19 -5.24
N ASP A 53 -2.36 -11.91 -6.40
CA ASP A 53 -2.02 -10.75 -7.22
C ASP A 53 -2.73 -9.52 -6.65
N CYS A 54 -2.15 -9.00 -5.56
CA CYS A 54 -2.69 -7.89 -4.78
C CYS A 54 -1.71 -6.75 -4.54
N LEU A 55 -0.42 -6.86 -4.91
CA LEU A 55 0.59 -5.85 -4.59
C LEU A 55 0.48 -4.62 -5.50
N TYR A 56 -0.49 -3.75 -5.18
CA TYR A 56 -0.78 -2.49 -5.85
C TYR A 56 -0.75 -1.33 -4.87
N LEU A 57 -0.64 -0.12 -5.41
CA LEU A 57 -0.64 1.13 -4.66
C LEU A 57 -1.59 2.14 -5.28
N ASN A 58 -2.19 2.98 -4.45
CA ASN A 58 -3.16 4.00 -4.82
C ASN A 58 -2.58 5.38 -4.49
N ILE A 59 -2.86 6.40 -5.29
CA ILE A 59 -2.33 7.76 -5.11
C ILE A 59 -3.43 8.78 -5.39
N TRP A 60 -3.76 9.58 -4.38
CA TRP A 60 -4.67 10.71 -4.46
C TRP A 60 -3.89 12.00 -4.61
N VAL A 61 -4.06 12.66 -5.75
CA VAL A 61 -3.37 13.91 -6.08
C VAL A 61 -4.38 15.07 -6.09
N PRO A 62 -4.17 16.12 -5.27
CA PRO A 62 -5.02 17.31 -5.28
C PRO A 62 -5.16 17.89 -6.70
N GLN A 63 -6.37 18.31 -7.08
CA GLN A 63 -6.66 18.76 -8.45
C GLN A 63 -5.75 19.91 -8.91
N ARG A 64 -5.33 20.80 -8.00
CA ARG A 64 -4.42 21.92 -8.31
C ARG A 64 -3.01 21.46 -8.69
N LEU A 65 -2.61 20.24 -8.29
CA LEU A 65 -1.33 19.60 -8.62
C LEU A 65 -1.40 18.73 -9.87
N ARG A 66 -2.58 18.61 -10.49
CA ARG A 66 -2.74 17.81 -11.69
C ARG A 66 -1.92 18.42 -12.83
N ILE A 67 -0.91 17.67 -13.29
CA ILE A 67 -0.07 18.03 -14.43
C ILE A 67 -0.97 18.19 -15.66
N ARG A 68 -1.08 19.42 -16.18
CA ARG A 68 -1.71 19.66 -17.48
C ARG A 68 -0.62 19.53 -18.54
N HIS A 69 -0.71 18.52 -19.41
CA HIS A 69 0.19 18.28 -20.54
C HIS A 69 0.35 19.46 -21.54
N ARG A 70 -0.33 20.60 -21.31
CA ARG A 70 -0.35 21.79 -22.18
C ARG A 70 -0.03 23.12 -21.47
N SER A 71 0.27 23.14 -20.17
CA SER A 71 0.63 24.39 -19.52
C SER A 71 2.15 24.59 -19.54
N GLU A 72 2.61 25.53 -20.36
CA GLU A 72 3.93 26.18 -20.26
C GLU A 72 4.03 27.05 -18.98
N GLY A 73 3.62 26.47 -17.84
CA GLY A 73 3.78 27.06 -16.52
C GLY A 73 5.05 26.51 -15.86
N PRO A 74 5.69 27.26 -14.96
CA PRO A 74 6.87 26.77 -14.26
C PRO A 74 6.55 25.44 -13.59
N ALA A 75 7.43 24.45 -13.76
CA ALA A 75 7.45 23.22 -12.98
C ALA A 75 7.18 23.57 -11.51
N PHE A 76 6.25 22.87 -10.86
CA PHE A 76 5.73 23.16 -9.52
C PHE A 76 6.77 23.86 -8.65
N LYS A 77 6.61 25.17 -8.42
CA LYS A 77 7.55 25.92 -7.57
C LYS A 77 7.55 25.43 -6.11
N GLN A 78 6.53 24.68 -5.71
CA GLN A 78 6.43 24.07 -4.39
C GLN A 78 5.78 22.69 -4.47
N LYS A 79 6.56 21.66 -4.14
CA LYS A 79 6.07 20.29 -3.93
C LYS A 79 5.26 20.23 -2.63
N VAL A 80 4.34 19.27 -2.52
CA VAL A 80 3.51 19.11 -1.31
C VAL A 80 3.91 17.90 -0.44
N PRO A 81 3.57 17.89 0.85
CA PRO A 81 3.76 16.72 1.70
C PRO A 81 3.01 15.50 1.19
N VAL A 82 3.52 14.32 1.54
CA VAL A 82 2.98 13.02 1.15
C VAL A 82 2.62 12.22 2.40
N LEU A 83 1.34 11.87 2.54
CA LEU A 83 0.86 10.98 3.60
C LEU A 83 0.76 9.56 3.05
N ILE A 84 1.32 8.58 3.73
CA ILE A 84 1.33 7.18 3.28
C ILE A 84 0.58 6.32 4.31
N TRP A 85 -0.59 5.83 3.92
CA TRP A 85 -1.48 5.01 4.74
C TRP A 85 -1.10 3.54 4.71
N ILE A 86 -0.98 2.93 5.89
CA ILE A 86 -0.84 1.49 6.09
C ILE A 86 -2.04 1.01 6.90
N TYR A 87 -2.87 0.14 6.33
CA TYR A 87 -4.07 -0.37 6.98
C TYR A 87 -3.78 -1.41 8.08
N GLY A 88 -4.73 -1.55 9.00
CA GLY A 88 -4.72 -2.48 10.13
C GLY A 88 -5.16 -3.91 9.78
N GLY A 89 -5.83 -4.61 10.72
CA GLY A 89 -6.30 -5.99 10.49
C GLY A 89 -5.41 -7.09 11.10
N GLY A 90 -4.65 -6.76 12.15
CA GLY A 90 -3.91 -7.75 12.96
C GLY A 90 -2.86 -8.55 12.18
N TYR A 91 -2.36 -8.02 11.05
CA TYR A 91 -1.52 -8.72 10.09
C TYR A 91 -2.16 -9.95 9.43
N MET A 92 -3.48 -10.13 9.57
CA MET A 92 -4.24 -11.28 9.06
C MET A 92 -5.28 -10.88 8.01
N SER A 93 -5.76 -9.65 8.07
CA SER A 93 -6.82 -9.09 7.22
C SER A 93 -6.57 -7.60 6.93
N GLY A 94 -7.53 -6.95 6.30
CA GLY A 94 -7.50 -5.55 5.91
C GLY A 94 -7.17 -5.37 4.42
N THR A 95 -7.56 -4.21 3.89
CA THR A 95 -7.26 -3.80 2.51
C THR A 95 -7.21 -2.28 2.42
N ALA A 96 -6.35 -1.76 1.56
CA ALA A 96 -6.25 -0.33 1.25
C ALA A 96 -7.46 0.21 0.49
N THR A 97 -8.35 -0.66 0.01
CA THR A 97 -9.49 -0.30 -0.85
C THR A 97 -10.77 -0.02 -0.08
N LEU A 98 -10.83 -0.20 1.25
CA LEU A 98 -12.04 0.06 2.04
C LEU A 98 -12.45 1.53 1.91
N ASP A 99 -13.76 1.78 1.80
CA ASP A 99 -14.32 3.13 1.62
C ASP A 99 -13.96 4.09 2.77
N ILE A 100 -13.79 3.55 3.99
CA ILE A 100 -13.35 4.33 5.15
C ILE A 100 -11.92 4.90 5.01
N TYR A 101 -11.14 4.36 4.08
CA TYR A 101 -9.79 4.83 3.75
C TYR A 101 -9.74 5.67 2.47
N ASP A 102 -10.89 6.04 1.90
CA ASP A 102 -10.94 6.98 0.78
C ASP A 102 -10.30 8.31 1.19
N ALA A 103 -9.26 8.69 0.46
CA ALA A 103 -8.47 9.88 0.73
C ALA A 103 -8.87 11.09 -0.12
N ASP A 104 -9.98 11.03 -0.87
CA ASP A 104 -10.50 12.13 -1.69
C ASP A 104 -10.64 13.42 -0.88
N LEU A 105 -11.31 13.34 0.28
CA LEU A 105 -11.53 14.52 1.12
C LEU A 105 -10.21 15.09 1.66
N VAL A 106 -9.33 14.22 2.17
CA VAL A 106 -8.04 14.64 2.74
C VAL A 106 -7.17 15.32 1.68
N ALA A 107 -7.03 14.71 0.50
CA ALA A 107 -6.26 15.27 -0.60
C ALA A 107 -6.88 16.58 -1.11
N ALA A 108 -8.22 16.66 -1.20
CA ALA A 108 -8.90 17.87 -1.69
C ALA A 108 -8.82 19.05 -0.71
N THR A 109 -8.82 18.80 0.61
CA THR A 109 -8.91 19.88 1.61
C THR A 109 -7.58 20.27 2.24
N SER A 110 -6.58 19.39 2.22
CA SER A 110 -5.35 19.58 3.03
C SER A 110 -4.10 19.80 2.20
N ASP A 111 -4.20 19.92 0.88
CA ASP A 111 -3.06 20.24 0.01
C ASP A 111 -1.88 19.25 0.17
N VAL A 112 -2.21 17.98 0.35
CA VAL A 112 -1.27 16.86 0.48
C VAL A 112 -1.56 15.80 -0.56
N ILE A 113 -0.54 15.04 -0.96
CA ILE A 113 -0.76 13.79 -1.67
C ILE A 113 -0.97 12.70 -0.63
N VAL A 114 -1.97 11.84 -0.83
CA VAL A 114 -2.16 10.64 -0.01
C VAL A 114 -1.85 9.43 -0.88
N ALA A 115 -1.09 8.48 -0.35
CA ALA A 115 -0.84 7.20 -0.97
C ALA A 115 -1.23 6.08 -0.01
N SER A 116 -1.67 4.95 -0.55
CA SER A 116 -1.91 3.72 0.22
C SER A 116 -1.36 2.52 -0.55
N MET A 117 -1.08 1.43 0.14
CA MET A 117 -0.62 0.19 -0.49
C MET A 117 -1.28 -1.04 0.09
N GLN A 118 -1.39 -2.05 -0.75
CA GLN A 118 -1.61 -3.42 -0.32
C GLN A 118 -0.30 -4.03 0.18
N TYR A 119 -0.40 -4.86 1.22
CA TYR A 119 0.70 -5.71 1.67
C TYR A 119 0.16 -7.10 2.00
N ARG A 120 0.97 -8.15 1.77
CA ARG A 120 0.53 -9.51 2.07
C ARG A 120 0.27 -9.67 3.56
N VAL A 121 -0.85 -10.31 3.89
CA VAL A 121 -1.29 -10.62 5.26
C VAL A 121 -1.33 -12.13 5.48
N GLY A 122 -1.56 -12.55 6.72
CA GLY A 122 -1.62 -13.94 7.14
C GLY A 122 -0.35 -14.71 6.83
N ALA A 123 -0.50 -15.99 6.52
CA ALA A 123 0.62 -16.84 6.14
C ALA A 123 1.35 -16.32 4.88
N PHE A 124 0.64 -15.68 3.95
CA PHE A 124 1.24 -15.13 2.72
C PHE A 124 2.25 -14.01 3.00
N GLY A 125 2.02 -13.23 4.06
CA GLY A 125 2.90 -12.15 4.49
C GLY A 125 3.88 -12.53 5.59
N PHE A 126 3.58 -13.52 6.42
CA PHE A 126 4.29 -13.71 7.68
C PHE A 126 4.72 -15.16 7.98
N LEU A 127 4.61 -16.08 7.01
CA LEU A 127 5.18 -17.42 7.16
C LEU A 127 6.69 -17.35 7.36
N TYR A 128 7.16 -17.93 8.46
CA TYR A 128 8.58 -18.00 8.85
C TYR A 128 8.96 -19.46 9.07
N LEU A 129 9.85 -19.98 8.20
CA LEU A 129 10.35 -21.36 8.28
C LEU A 129 11.88 -21.42 8.19
N THR A 130 12.59 -20.29 8.28
CA THR A 130 14.05 -20.22 8.18
C THR A 130 14.80 -21.27 9.03
N PRO A 131 14.40 -21.56 10.29
CA PRO A 131 15.08 -22.56 11.11
C PRO A 131 14.98 -24.00 10.57
N ASP A 132 13.95 -24.29 9.78
CA ASP A 132 13.65 -25.63 9.24
C ASP A 132 14.12 -25.80 7.78
N LEU A 133 14.66 -24.74 7.18
CA LEU A 133 15.13 -24.70 5.79
C LEU A 133 16.66 -24.72 5.72
N PRO A 134 17.25 -25.13 4.57
CA PRO A 134 18.68 -25.04 4.36
C PRO A 134 19.21 -23.62 4.64
N PRO A 135 20.41 -23.48 5.26
CA PRO A 135 21.01 -22.18 5.50
C PRO A 135 21.09 -21.32 4.23
N GLY A 136 20.61 -20.08 4.32
CA GLY A 136 20.54 -19.15 3.18
C GLY A 136 19.33 -19.34 2.25
N SER A 137 18.37 -20.20 2.60
CA SER A 137 17.10 -20.28 1.86
C SER A 137 16.29 -19.00 2.01
N GLU A 138 15.71 -18.53 0.89
CA GLU A 138 14.80 -17.39 0.83
C GLU A 138 13.34 -17.84 0.59
N ASP A 139 13.01 -19.12 0.82
CA ASP A 139 11.69 -19.69 0.52
C ASP A 139 10.59 -19.27 1.50
N ALA A 140 10.93 -18.92 2.76
CA ALA A 140 9.99 -18.41 3.75
C ALA A 140 10.73 -17.68 4.91
N PRO A 141 11.39 -16.54 4.62
CA PRO A 141 12.22 -15.83 5.60
C PRO A 141 11.41 -15.04 6.66
N GLY A 142 10.07 -15.03 6.59
CA GLY A 142 9.20 -14.22 7.44
C GLY A 142 9.14 -12.74 7.05
N ASN A 143 8.20 -12.01 7.65
CA ASN A 143 8.05 -10.55 7.53
C ASN A 143 7.91 -10.02 6.10
N LEU A 144 7.41 -10.83 5.18
CA LEU A 144 7.25 -10.48 3.77
C LEU A 144 6.23 -9.36 3.57
N GLY A 145 5.18 -9.30 4.38
CA GLY A 145 4.25 -8.18 4.41
C GLY A 145 4.94 -6.85 4.74
N LEU A 146 5.93 -6.86 5.64
CA LEU A 146 6.74 -5.67 5.93
C LEU A 146 7.68 -5.33 4.77
N TRP A 147 8.23 -6.34 4.09
CA TRP A 147 9.00 -6.12 2.87
C TRP A 147 8.15 -5.54 1.72
N ASP A 148 6.88 -5.93 1.61
CA ASP A 148 5.93 -5.35 0.64
C ASP A 148 5.73 -3.86 0.91
N GLN A 149 5.48 -3.51 2.16
CA GLN A 149 5.35 -2.12 2.59
C GLN A 149 6.65 -1.34 2.32
N ALA A 150 7.81 -1.90 2.64
CA ALA A 150 9.10 -1.26 2.39
C ALA A 150 9.33 -1.00 0.89
N LEU A 151 9.03 -1.99 0.03
CA LEU A 151 9.13 -1.83 -1.41
C LEU A 151 8.18 -0.75 -1.93
N ALA A 152 6.94 -0.73 -1.44
CA ALA A 152 5.95 0.27 -1.83
C ALA A 152 6.34 1.68 -1.35
N ILE A 153 6.87 1.84 -0.14
CA ILE A 153 7.39 3.12 0.38
C ILE A 153 8.58 3.60 -0.46
N GLN A 154 9.52 2.71 -0.81
CA GLN A 154 10.63 3.03 -1.70
C GLN A 154 10.15 3.46 -3.09
N TRP A 155 9.15 2.75 -3.64
CA TRP A 155 8.54 3.12 -4.91
C TRP A 155 7.89 4.51 -4.83
N ILE A 156 7.13 4.79 -3.77
CA ILE A 156 6.52 6.11 -3.56
C ILE A 156 7.61 7.17 -3.48
N LYS A 157 8.64 7.00 -2.65
CA LYS A 157 9.73 7.97 -2.53
C LYS A 157 10.44 8.22 -3.88
N ALA A 158 10.63 7.19 -4.69
CA ALA A 158 11.26 7.30 -6.00
C ALA A 158 10.39 8.03 -7.05
N ASN A 159 9.05 7.92 -6.95
CA ASN A 159 8.15 8.35 -8.02
C ASN A 159 7.26 9.54 -7.66
N ILE A 160 7.06 9.88 -6.38
CA ILE A 160 6.03 10.84 -5.95
C ILE A 160 6.28 12.27 -6.45
N ALA A 161 7.52 12.60 -6.80
CA ALA A 161 7.86 13.86 -7.44
C ALA A 161 7.15 14.04 -8.81
N ALA A 162 6.89 12.95 -9.54
CA ALA A 162 6.13 12.97 -10.79
C ALA A 162 4.64 13.27 -10.57
N PHE A 163 4.15 13.15 -9.34
CA PHE A 163 2.78 13.48 -8.93
C PHE A 163 2.67 14.85 -8.24
N GLY A 164 3.78 15.59 -8.10
CA GLY A 164 3.84 16.89 -7.42
C GLY A 164 4.17 16.80 -5.93
N GLY A 165 4.50 15.63 -5.41
CA GLY A 165 4.87 15.41 -4.01
C GLY A 165 6.35 15.66 -3.73
N ASP A 166 6.66 15.97 -2.47
CA ASP A 166 8.03 16.09 -1.98
C ASP A 166 8.50 14.75 -1.38
N PRO A 167 9.47 14.05 -2.00
CA PRO A 167 9.97 12.76 -1.49
C PRO A 167 10.72 12.88 -0.15
N GLU A 168 11.07 14.09 0.28
CA GLU A 168 11.69 14.32 1.60
C GLU A 168 10.68 14.74 2.68
N LEU A 169 9.39 14.92 2.32
CA LEU A 169 8.30 15.21 3.26
C LEU A 169 7.22 14.11 3.23
N CYS A 170 7.66 12.86 3.39
CA CYS A 170 6.78 11.72 3.55
C CYS A 170 6.46 11.46 5.03
N THR A 171 5.19 11.26 5.35
CA THR A 171 4.72 10.86 6.68
C THR A 171 3.98 9.54 6.58
N LEU A 172 4.47 8.52 7.28
CA LEU A 172 3.75 7.26 7.44
C LEU A 172 2.68 7.42 8.52
N PHE A 173 1.48 6.90 8.27
CA PHE A 173 0.41 6.82 9.27
C PHE A 173 -0.40 5.53 9.08
N GLY A 174 -0.94 5.01 10.18
CA GLY A 174 -1.61 3.72 10.18
C GLY A 174 -2.32 3.45 11.49
N GLU A 175 -3.25 2.50 11.47
CA GLU A 175 -4.07 2.10 12.62
C GLU A 175 -3.85 0.61 12.93
N SER A 176 -3.91 0.21 14.19
CA SER A 176 -3.73 -1.18 14.63
C SER A 176 -2.42 -1.79 14.10
N ALA A 177 -2.46 -2.92 13.40
CA ALA A 177 -1.30 -3.53 12.74
C ALA A 177 -0.62 -2.59 11.73
N GLY A 178 -1.34 -1.65 11.14
CA GLY A 178 -0.80 -0.58 10.31
C GLY A 178 0.02 0.40 11.13
N GLY A 179 -0.46 0.81 12.31
CA GLY A 179 0.31 1.63 13.26
C GLY A 179 1.55 0.89 13.80
N GLY A 180 1.42 -0.41 14.04
CA GLY A 180 2.55 -1.30 14.33
C GLY A 180 3.57 -1.33 13.19
N SER A 181 3.10 -1.45 11.95
CA SER A 181 3.93 -1.39 10.74
C SER A 181 4.66 -0.05 10.61
N VAL A 182 3.97 1.08 10.83
CA VAL A 182 4.60 2.41 10.89
C VAL A 182 5.75 2.42 11.90
N SER A 183 5.50 1.92 13.11
CA SER A 183 6.51 1.86 14.17
C SER A 183 7.72 1.01 13.74
N LEU A 184 7.48 -0.14 13.10
CA LEU A 184 8.52 -1.04 12.62
C LEU A 184 9.38 -0.41 11.51
N HIS A 185 8.78 0.32 10.58
CA HIS A 185 9.52 1.02 9.53
C HIS A 185 10.41 2.15 10.07
N LEU A 186 10.04 2.76 11.18
CA LEU A 186 10.85 3.81 11.82
C LEU A 186 12.06 3.26 12.58
N VAL A 187 12.05 1.97 12.96
CA VAL A 187 13.11 1.36 13.78
C VAL A 187 13.89 0.25 13.07
N SER A 188 13.42 -0.22 11.91
CA SER A 188 14.12 -1.19 11.09
C SER A 188 15.46 -0.60 10.59
N PRO A 189 16.57 -1.35 10.66
CA PRO A 189 17.91 -0.87 10.28
C PRO A 189 18.08 -0.65 8.78
#